data_AF-A0A174VZB9-F1
#
_entry.id   AF-A0A174VZB9-F1
#
_cell.length_a   1.000
_cell.length_b   1.000
_cell.length_c   1.000
_cell.angle_alpha   90.00
_cell.angle_beta   90.00
_cell.angle_gamma   90.00
#
_symmetry.space_group_name_H-M   'P 1'
#
loop_
_entity.id
_entity.type
_entity.pdbx_description
1 polymer ?
#
loop_
_entity_poly.entity_id
_entity_poly.type
_entity_poly.pdbx_seq_one_letter_code
_entity_poly.pdbx_strand_id
1 'polypeptide(L)'
;MNQQYTCLHDKMIEELFIQYDKCIDKKNKIISFFLSSLSTGNMLWRSFLPAFAITRTFPRHHFVSSNEVNRFRDDPCKICNIDSWAGFENEDYNFYLEIASNAGGIPAFSLEFCIVLLTEFNKLANNAIEPSCTDAHIFNEIMMSLVDASSQETLKKDIVKRINKIQLFDTNKTQTQCLLQTLGFCGILETAQHKSPFHEYVNLGLAPKKSHNSDWEYPVDFWTPSDGINREAFKFWFGNYIQFDKFWE
;
A
#
# COMPACT_ATOMS: atom_id res chain seq x y z
N MET A 1 24.60 6.88 21.43
CA MET A 1 24.67 5.52 22.00
C MET A 1 24.62 4.56 20.82
N ASN A 2 25.66 3.74 20.63
CA ASN A 2 25.67 2.74 19.56
C ASN A 2 24.64 1.66 19.89
N GLN A 3 23.49 1.67 19.21
CA GLN A 3 22.51 0.61 19.32
C GLN A 3 23.09 -0.63 18.66
N GLN A 4 23.37 -1.66 19.47
CA GLN A 4 23.96 -2.90 19.00
C GLN A 4 22.85 -3.74 18.34
N TYR A 5 22.77 -3.70 17.01
CA TYR A 5 21.82 -4.53 16.27
C TYR A 5 22.15 -6.01 16.46
N THR A 6 21.13 -6.80 16.80
CA THR A 6 21.26 -8.24 17.06
C THR A 6 21.27 -9.08 15.78
N CYS A 7 20.66 -8.61 14.69
CA CYS A 7 20.65 -9.29 13.38
C CYS A 7 20.30 -8.33 12.21
N LEU A 8 20.25 -8.83 10.96
CA LEU A 8 19.91 -8.03 9.78
C LEU A 8 18.44 -7.58 9.78
N HIS A 9 17.54 -8.44 10.27
CA HIS A 9 16.13 -8.10 10.49
C HIS A 9 15.98 -6.81 11.30
N ASP A 10 16.68 -6.69 12.44
CA ASP A 10 16.55 -5.52 13.32
C ASP A 10 17.03 -4.24 12.65
N LYS A 11 18.07 -4.33 11.80
CA LYS A 11 18.54 -3.19 11.01
C LYS A 11 17.49 -2.76 9.98
N MET A 12 16.81 -3.72 9.36
CA MET A 12 15.76 -3.44 8.38
C MET A 12 14.53 -2.80 9.04
N ILE A 13 14.13 -3.28 10.23
CA ILE A 13 13.07 -2.63 11.02
C ILE A 13 13.47 -1.20 11.38
N GLU A 14 14.70 -0.99 11.86
CA GLU A 14 15.16 0.36 12.21
C GLU A 14 15.17 1.29 10.97
N GLU A 15 15.67 0.83 9.82
CA GLU A 15 15.68 1.63 8.60
C GLU A 15 14.27 2.02 8.15
N LEU A 16 13.30 1.09 8.21
CA LEU A 16 11.89 1.39 7.95
C LEU A 16 11.39 2.57 8.79
N PHE A 17 11.66 2.54 10.10
CA PHE A 17 11.19 3.58 11.00
C PHE A 17 11.98 4.88 10.88
N ILE A 18 13.28 4.84 10.57
CA ILE A 18 14.04 6.04 10.20
C ILE A 18 13.37 6.77 9.03
N GLN A 19 12.89 6.03 8.01
CA GLN A 19 12.24 6.65 6.86
C GLN A 19 10.80 7.07 7.16
N TYR A 20 10.05 6.26 7.91
CA TYR A 20 8.69 6.57 8.31
C TYR A 20 8.60 7.81 9.20
N ASP A 21 9.50 7.96 10.17
CA ASP A 21 9.50 9.10 11.10
C ASP A 21 9.76 10.44 10.39
N LYS A 22 10.44 10.44 9.25
CA LYS A 22 10.64 11.65 8.41
C LYS A 22 9.38 12.09 7.66
N CYS A 23 8.36 11.25 7.59
CA CYS A 23 7.14 11.50 6.82
C CYS A 23 5.82 11.23 7.55
N ILE A 24 5.85 10.86 8.84
CA ILE A 24 4.66 10.53 9.64
C ILE A 24 3.60 11.65 9.64
N ASP A 25 4.03 12.91 9.59
CA ASP A 25 3.18 14.11 9.55
C ASP A 25 2.82 14.56 8.13
N LYS A 26 3.33 13.88 7.09
CA LYS A 26 3.21 14.28 5.67
C LYS A 26 2.11 13.55 4.91
N LYS A 27 1.10 13.00 5.60
CA LYS A 27 -0.04 12.29 4.99
C LYS A 27 -0.63 13.05 3.80
N ASN A 28 -0.98 14.33 3.98
CA ASN A 28 -1.60 15.13 2.93
C ASN A 28 -0.69 15.26 1.70
N LYS A 29 0.62 15.34 1.91
CA LYS A 29 1.58 15.41 0.82
C LYS A 29 1.61 14.10 0.03
N ILE A 30 1.65 12.97 0.72
CA ILE A 30 1.61 11.63 0.08
C ILE A 30 0.33 11.47 -0.74
N ILE A 31 -0.81 11.96 -0.24
CA ILE A 31 -2.07 11.96 -0.98
C ILE A 31 -2.00 12.86 -2.22
N SER A 32 -1.40 14.05 -2.14
CA SER A 32 -1.16 14.89 -3.32
C SER A 32 -0.33 14.16 -4.38
N PHE A 33 0.76 13.48 -3.99
CA PHE A 33 1.54 12.65 -4.91
C PHE A 33 0.70 11.53 -5.55
N PHE A 34 -0.08 10.81 -4.74
CA PHE A 34 -0.95 9.74 -5.23
C PHE A 34 -1.98 10.25 -6.24
N LEU A 35 -2.69 11.35 -5.93
CA LEU A 35 -3.69 11.91 -6.84
C LEU A 35 -3.03 12.48 -8.10
N SER A 36 -1.97 13.28 -7.98
CA SER A 36 -1.24 13.82 -9.13
C SER A 36 -0.66 12.73 -10.04
N SER A 37 -0.43 11.51 -9.54
CA SER A 37 0.02 10.36 -10.35
C SER A 37 -0.99 9.89 -11.40
N LEU A 38 -2.26 10.26 -11.26
CA LEU A 38 -3.35 9.70 -12.06
C LEU A 38 -3.32 10.26 -13.49
N SER A 39 -3.24 11.58 -13.66
CA SER A 39 -3.14 12.21 -14.98
C SER A 39 -1.71 12.31 -15.51
N THR A 40 -0.71 12.39 -14.62
CA THR A 40 0.70 12.48 -15.04
C THR A 40 1.29 11.15 -15.47
N GLY A 41 0.67 10.02 -15.09
CA GLY A 41 1.22 8.69 -15.31
C GLY A 41 2.45 8.38 -14.45
N ASN A 42 2.78 9.21 -13.45
CA ASN A 42 3.95 8.96 -12.59
C ASN A 42 3.68 7.84 -11.57
N MET A 43 3.92 6.60 -11.99
CA MET A 43 3.65 5.40 -11.19
C MET A 43 4.43 5.36 -9.88
N LEU A 44 5.64 5.92 -9.83
CA LEU A 44 6.40 6.00 -8.59
C LEU A 44 5.65 6.83 -7.54
N TRP A 45 5.08 7.98 -7.93
CA TRP A 45 4.30 8.83 -7.04
C TRP A 45 3.06 8.13 -6.48
N ARG A 46 2.41 7.29 -7.31
CA ARG A 46 1.28 6.45 -6.90
C ARG A 46 1.67 5.47 -5.79
N SER A 47 2.90 4.98 -5.85
CA SER A 47 3.42 3.90 -4.99
C SER A 47 3.77 4.36 -3.57
N PHE A 48 3.86 5.66 -3.29
CA PHE A 48 4.17 6.14 -1.95
C PHE A 48 3.05 5.89 -0.93
N LEU A 49 1.79 5.97 -1.35
CA LEU A 49 0.64 5.79 -0.48
C LEU A 49 0.55 4.39 0.17
N PRO A 50 0.64 3.27 -0.57
CA PRO A 50 0.53 1.95 0.06
C PRO A 50 1.66 1.69 1.08
N ALA A 51 2.90 2.12 0.79
CA ALA A 51 4.02 2.00 1.73
C ALA A 51 3.73 2.74 3.05
N PHE A 52 3.22 3.97 2.97
CA PHE A 52 2.85 4.75 4.15
C PHE A 52 1.67 4.14 4.91
N ALA A 53 0.64 3.68 4.20
CA ALA A 53 -0.55 3.07 4.78
C ALA A 53 -0.21 1.80 5.58
N ILE A 54 0.62 0.92 5.02
CA ILE A 54 1.06 -0.33 5.66
C ILE A 54 1.96 -0.03 6.86
N THR A 55 2.95 0.86 6.69
CA THR A 55 3.96 1.13 7.73
C THR A 55 3.36 1.78 8.98
N ARG A 56 2.26 2.55 8.85
CA ARG A 56 1.62 3.26 9.95
C ARG A 56 1.21 2.36 11.12
N THR A 57 0.83 1.12 10.84
CA THR A 57 0.43 0.14 11.86
C THR A 57 1.46 -0.96 12.06
N PHE A 58 2.56 -0.96 11.29
CA PHE A 58 3.65 -1.92 11.46
C PHE A 58 4.32 -1.73 12.84
N PRO A 59 4.64 -2.80 13.58
CA PRO A 59 5.20 -2.69 14.92
C PRO A 59 6.71 -2.42 14.90
N ARG A 60 7.17 -1.46 15.71
CA ARG A 60 8.59 -1.40 16.13
C ARG A 60 8.89 -2.61 17.03
N HIS A 61 9.83 -3.45 16.61
CA HIS A 61 10.19 -4.65 17.37
C HIS A 61 11.62 -5.11 17.05
N HIS A 62 12.17 -5.93 17.95
CA HIS A 62 13.36 -6.72 17.69
C HIS A 62 12.98 -8.14 17.28
N PHE A 63 13.90 -8.86 16.65
CA PHE A 63 13.71 -10.24 16.24
C PHE A 63 13.30 -11.13 17.42
N VAL A 64 12.19 -11.83 17.23
CA VAL A 64 11.69 -12.82 18.19
C VAL A 64 11.65 -14.16 17.48
N SER A 65 12.57 -15.07 17.84
CA SER A 65 12.62 -16.42 17.26
C SER A 65 11.31 -17.18 17.49
N SER A 66 10.85 -17.90 16.46
CA SER A 66 9.64 -18.72 16.54
C SER A 66 9.79 -19.98 17.40
N ASN A 67 11.02 -20.49 17.57
CA ASN A 67 11.34 -21.70 18.32
C ASN A 67 12.33 -21.44 19.47
N GLU A 68 11.88 -21.68 20.71
CA GLU A 68 12.72 -21.48 21.91
C GLU A 68 13.78 -22.58 22.10
N VAL A 69 13.59 -23.74 21.48
CA VAL A 69 14.36 -24.98 21.74
C VAL A 69 15.51 -25.19 20.74
N ASN A 70 15.40 -24.67 19.52
CA ASN A 70 16.41 -24.83 18.46
C ASN A 70 16.74 -23.47 17.84
N ARG A 71 17.65 -22.73 18.48
CA ARG A 71 18.17 -21.44 17.98
C ARG A 71 18.98 -21.55 16.66
N PHE A 72 19.08 -22.76 16.11
CA PHE A 72 19.80 -23.10 14.88
C PHE A 72 18.88 -23.49 13.72
N ARG A 73 17.55 -23.43 13.89
CA ARG A 73 16.63 -23.39 12.74
C ARG A 73 16.28 -21.94 12.45
N ASP A 74 16.45 -21.57 11.18
CA ASP A 74 16.14 -20.27 10.59
C ASP A 74 14.62 -20.04 10.56
N ASP A 75 13.96 -20.04 11.71
CA ASP A 75 12.55 -19.72 11.73
C ASP A 75 12.33 -18.20 11.65
N PRO A 76 11.36 -17.74 10.86
CA PRO A 76 11.08 -16.32 10.72
C PRO A 76 10.59 -15.70 12.04
N CYS A 77 10.72 -14.39 12.15
CA CYS A 77 10.31 -13.62 13.33
C CYS A 77 8.83 -13.89 13.67
N LYS A 78 8.52 -14.22 14.94
CA LYS A 78 7.13 -14.45 15.42
C LYS A 78 6.18 -13.28 15.15
N ILE A 79 6.71 -12.07 15.05
CA ILE A 79 5.91 -10.84 14.91
C ILE A 79 5.62 -10.59 13.43
N CYS A 80 6.67 -10.44 12.61
CA CYS A 80 6.56 -9.99 11.23
C CYS A 80 6.76 -11.06 10.17
N ASN A 81 7.09 -12.29 10.58
CA ASN A 81 7.37 -13.42 9.70
C ASN A 81 8.51 -13.17 8.69
N ILE A 82 9.50 -12.36 9.08
CA ILE A 82 10.71 -12.09 8.32
C ILE A 82 11.89 -12.80 8.98
N ASP A 83 12.76 -13.42 8.19
CA ASP A 83 13.94 -14.16 8.67
C ASP A 83 14.97 -13.24 9.35
N SER A 84 15.71 -13.75 10.33
CA SER A 84 16.72 -12.96 11.06
C SER A 84 17.85 -12.45 10.17
N TRP A 85 18.15 -13.19 9.09
CA TRP A 85 19.18 -12.85 8.11
C TRP A 85 18.63 -12.00 6.95
N ALA A 86 17.32 -11.80 6.86
CA ALA A 86 16.76 -10.90 5.85
C ALA A 86 17.23 -9.47 6.14
N GLY A 87 17.78 -8.84 5.12
CA GLY A 87 18.34 -7.50 5.18
C GLY A 87 18.17 -6.81 3.85
N PHE A 88 18.53 -5.54 3.83
CA PHE A 88 18.37 -4.67 2.67
C PHE A 88 19.74 -4.31 2.09
N GLU A 89 20.05 -4.82 0.89
CA GLU A 89 21.27 -4.45 0.14
C GLU A 89 20.99 -3.36 -0.89
N ASN A 90 22.03 -2.65 -1.34
CA ASN A 90 21.85 -1.53 -2.27
C ASN A 90 21.40 -1.98 -3.67
N GLU A 91 21.83 -3.17 -4.10
CA GLU A 91 21.42 -3.76 -5.37
C GLU A 91 19.90 -4.00 -5.43
N ASP A 92 19.28 -4.32 -4.28
CA ASP A 92 17.83 -4.51 -4.17
C ASP A 92 17.05 -3.20 -4.31
N TYR A 93 17.66 -2.06 -3.96
CA TYR A 93 17.02 -0.74 -4.01
C TYR A 93 16.47 -0.42 -5.40
N ASN A 94 17.29 -0.59 -6.43
CA ASN A 94 16.93 -0.28 -7.81
C ASN A 94 15.85 -1.23 -8.34
N PHE A 95 15.88 -2.49 -7.93
CA PHE A 95 14.88 -3.49 -8.30
C PHE A 95 13.48 -3.09 -7.81
N TYR A 96 13.33 -2.75 -6.53
CA TYR A 96 12.05 -2.30 -5.98
C TYR A 96 11.58 -0.99 -6.60
N LEU A 97 12.51 -0.07 -6.85
CA LEU A 97 12.20 1.21 -7.49
C LEU A 97 11.70 1.03 -8.93
N GLU A 98 12.34 0.14 -9.71
CA GLU A 98 11.93 -0.18 -11.07
C GLU A 98 10.53 -0.81 -11.09
N ILE A 99 10.25 -1.77 -10.20
CA ILE A 99 8.92 -2.38 -10.12
C ILE A 99 7.87 -1.33 -9.77
N ALA A 100 8.09 -0.50 -8.75
CA ALA A 100 7.16 0.55 -8.36
C ALA A 100 6.91 1.56 -9.49
N SER A 101 7.96 1.92 -10.24
CA SER A 101 7.89 2.86 -11.36
C SER A 101 7.15 2.30 -12.58
N ASN A 102 6.94 0.98 -12.66
CA ASN A 102 6.16 0.35 -13.71
C ASN A 102 4.74 -0.02 -13.25
N ALA A 103 4.60 -0.46 -11.99
CA ALA A 103 3.36 -1.01 -11.46
C ALA A 103 2.43 0.02 -10.83
N GLY A 104 2.93 1.12 -10.25
CA GLY A 104 2.07 2.13 -9.64
C GLY A 104 1.44 1.70 -8.32
N GLY A 105 2.17 0.92 -7.52
CA GLY A 105 1.80 0.48 -6.18
C GLY A 105 2.77 -0.59 -5.67
N ILE A 106 2.33 -1.36 -4.67
CA ILE A 106 3.05 -2.54 -4.18
C ILE A 106 2.32 -3.78 -4.73
N PRO A 107 2.90 -4.49 -5.72
CA PRO A 107 2.25 -5.67 -6.32
C PRO A 107 2.15 -6.83 -5.35
N ALA A 108 3.21 -7.06 -4.57
CA ALA A 108 3.30 -8.05 -3.51
C ALA A 108 4.03 -7.42 -2.32
N PHE A 109 3.51 -7.62 -1.10
CA PHE A 109 4.10 -6.99 0.07
C PHE A 109 5.52 -7.50 0.35
N SER A 110 6.42 -6.54 0.60
CA SER A 110 7.70 -6.78 1.26
C SER A 110 8.07 -5.53 2.08
N LEU A 111 8.94 -5.68 3.08
CA LEU A 111 9.33 -4.55 3.91
C LEU A 111 10.28 -3.60 3.17
N GLU A 112 11.09 -4.15 2.29
CA GLU A 112 12.02 -3.48 1.41
C GLU A 112 11.29 -2.53 0.46
N PHE A 113 10.15 -2.95 -0.11
CA PHE A 113 9.26 -2.04 -0.87
C PHE A 113 8.90 -0.81 -0.04
N CYS A 114 8.49 -1.01 1.22
CA CYS A 114 8.11 0.11 2.09
C CYS A 114 9.31 1.02 2.37
N ILE A 115 10.49 0.46 2.67
CA ILE A 115 11.73 1.22 2.91
C ILE A 115 12.10 2.07 1.69
N VAL A 116 12.16 1.47 0.51
CA VAL A 116 12.54 2.16 -0.75
C VAL A 116 11.55 3.27 -1.06
N LEU A 117 10.25 2.99 -0.98
CA LEU A 117 9.21 3.96 -1.33
C LEU A 117 9.15 5.13 -0.34
N LEU A 118 9.29 4.89 0.95
CA LEU A 118 9.38 5.97 1.94
C LEU A 118 10.68 6.77 1.79
N THR A 119 11.80 6.12 1.46
CA THR A 119 13.07 6.80 1.16
C THR A 119 12.93 7.72 -0.05
N GLU A 120 12.36 7.25 -1.15
CA GLU A 120 12.13 8.06 -2.36
C GLU A 120 11.13 9.20 -2.10
N PHE A 121 10.05 8.92 -1.37
CA PHE A 121 9.13 9.98 -0.97
C PHE A 121 9.86 11.08 -0.19
N ASN A 122 10.70 10.72 0.79
CA ASN A 122 11.43 11.69 1.60
C ASN A 122 12.38 12.58 0.78
N LYS A 123 12.97 12.06 -0.31
CA LYS A 123 13.79 12.87 -1.25
C LYS A 123 12.95 13.91 -1.99
N LEU A 124 11.70 13.57 -2.30
CA LEU A 124 10.79 14.40 -3.11
C LEU A 124 9.82 15.25 -2.27
N ALA A 125 9.73 15.02 -0.96
CA ALA A 125 8.69 15.59 -0.09
C ALA A 125 8.65 17.13 -0.09
N ASN A 126 9.76 17.79 -0.39
CA ASN A 126 9.86 19.25 -0.46
C ASN A 126 9.33 19.83 -1.78
N ASN A 127 9.06 18.99 -2.80
CA ASN A 127 8.52 19.44 -4.08
C ASN A 127 7.07 19.88 -3.91
N ALA A 128 6.68 21.03 -4.47
CA ALA A 128 5.29 21.47 -4.51
C ALA A 128 4.49 20.66 -5.54
N ILE A 129 3.83 19.59 -5.08
CA ILE A 129 2.91 18.76 -5.87
C ILE A 129 1.50 19.00 -5.38
N GLU A 130 0.62 19.40 -6.29
CA GLU A 130 -0.81 19.61 -6.05
C GLU A 130 -1.64 18.89 -7.12
N PRO A 131 -2.71 18.16 -6.74
CA PRO A 131 -3.58 17.51 -7.72
C PRO A 131 -4.34 18.51 -8.59
N SER A 132 -4.40 18.20 -9.89
CA SER A 132 -5.19 18.96 -10.85
C SER A 132 -6.67 18.56 -10.81
N CYS A 133 -7.52 19.35 -11.47
CA CYS A 133 -8.92 18.97 -11.70
C CYS A 133 -9.04 17.65 -12.50
N THR A 134 -8.09 17.36 -13.39
CA THR A 134 -8.05 16.10 -14.14
C THR A 134 -7.77 14.92 -13.21
N ASP A 135 -6.85 15.07 -12.26
CA ASP A 135 -6.58 14.04 -11.25
C ASP A 135 -7.82 13.76 -10.39
N ALA A 136 -8.49 14.82 -9.95
CA ALA A 136 -9.74 14.70 -9.19
C ALA A 136 -10.86 14.06 -10.01
N HIS A 137 -10.96 14.36 -11.31
CA HIS A 137 -11.92 13.72 -12.20
C HIS A 137 -11.64 12.23 -12.36
N ILE A 138 -10.40 11.84 -12.67
CA ILE A 138 -10.00 10.42 -12.80
C ILE A 138 -10.28 9.66 -11.52
N PHE A 139 -9.87 10.20 -10.36
CA PHE A 139 -10.11 9.54 -9.08
C PHE A 139 -11.60 9.39 -8.77
N ASN A 140 -12.41 10.40 -9.08
CA ASN A 140 -13.87 10.31 -8.97
C ASN A 140 -14.42 9.16 -9.83
N GLU A 141 -14.04 9.06 -11.10
CA GLU A 141 -14.50 7.98 -11.99
C GLU A 141 -14.07 6.58 -11.49
N ILE A 142 -12.87 6.46 -10.92
CA ILE A 142 -12.40 5.22 -10.27
C ILE A 142 -13.31 4.86 -9.09
N MET A 143 -13.59 5.82 -8.20
CA MET A 143 -14.42 5.58 -7.03
C MET A 143 -15.88 5.31 -7.39
N MET A 144 -16.43 6.00 -8.40
CA MET A 144 -17.76 5.70 -8.94
C MET A 144 -17.80 4.29 -9.55
N SER A 145 -16.74 3.85 -10.22
CA SER A 145 -16.64 2.48 -10.73
C SER A 145 -16.73 1.40 -9.65
N LEU A 146 -16.35 1.73 -8.41
CA LEU A 146 -16.46 0.85 -7.24
C LEU A 146 -17.84 0.94 -6.58
N VAL A 147 -18.36 2.15 -6.39
CA VAL A 147 -19.64 2.40 -5.70
C VAL A 147 -20.85 1.99 -6.53
N ASP A 148 -20.81 2.18 -7.85
CA ASP A 148 -21.91 1.85 -8.75
C ASP A 148 -21.86 0.39 -9.23
N ALA A 149 -20.87 -0.39 -8.79
CA ALA A 149 -20.75 -1.78 -9.19
C ALA A 149 -21.92 -2.61 -8.63
N SER A 150 -22.59 -3.37 -9.50
CA SER A 150 -23.64 -4.27 -9.05
C SER A 150 -23.06 -5.49 -8.35
N SER A 151 -23.86 -6.16 -7.49
CA SER A 151 -23.42 -7.36 -6.78
C SER A 151 -23.07 -8.56 -7.66
N GLN A 152 -23.43 -8.52 -8.95
CA GLN A 152 -23.08 -9.55 -9.95
C GLN A 152 -21.74 -9.28 -10.64
N GLU A 153 -21.19 -8.08 -10.49
CA GLU A 153 -19.91 -7.72 -11.07
C GLU A 153 -18.75 -8.21 -10.21
N THR A 154 -17.61 -8.41 -10.87
CA THR A 154 -16.38 -8.85 -10.20
C THR A 154 -15.31 -7.78 -10.28
N LEU A 155 -14.61 -7.54 -9.16
CA LEU A 155 -13.52 -6.55 -9.09
C LEU A 155 -12.46 -6.83 -10.16
N LYS A 156 -11.96 -8.07 -10.21
CA LYS A 156 -10.81 -8.49 -11.03
C LYS A 156 -11.07 -8.46 -12.54
N LYS A 157 -12.32 -8.32 -12.98
CA LYS A 157 -12.71 -8.33 -14.39
C LYS A 157 -13.51 -7.11 -14.76
N ASP A 158 -14.71 -6.96 -14.23
CA ASP A 158 -15.68 -5.97 -14.72
C ASP A 158 -15.29 -4.56 -14.29
N ILE A 159 -14.94 -4.38 -13.01
CA ILE A 159 -14.51 -3.08 -12.46
C ILE A 159 -13.15 -2.69 -13.02
N VAL A 160 -12.15 -3.59 -13.03
CA VAL A 160 -10.84 -3.33 -13.65
C VAL A 160 -10.99 -2.92 -15.12
N LYS A 161 -11.84 -3.61 -15.89
CA LYS A 161 -12.09 -3.27 -17.30
C LYS A 161 -12.75 -1.89 -17.43
N ARG A 162 -13.62 -1.50 -16.51
CA ARG A 162 -14.25 -0.17 -16.47
C ARG A 162 -13.21 0.91 -16.18
N ILE A 163 -12.38 0.71 -15.16
CA ILE A 163 -11.30 1.64 -14.78
C ILE A 163 -10.30 1.84 -15.91
N ASN A 164 -9.89 0.77 -16.59
CA ASN A 164 -8.96 0.85 -17.74
C ASN A 164 -9.53 1.59 -18.96
N LYS A 165 -10.80 1.99 -18.94
CA LYS A 165 -11.46 2.75 -20.01
C LYS A 165 -11.74 4.20 -19.62
N ILE A 166 -11.36 4.64 -18.42
CA ILE A 166 -11.54 6.02 -17.97
C ILE A 166 -10.74 6.94 -18.90
N GLN A 167 -11.40 7.98 -19.40
CA GLN A 167 -10.76 8.95 -20.28
C GLN A 167 -9.63 9.69 -19.54
N LEU A 168 -8.52 9.95 -20.23
CA LEU A 168 -7.33 10.62 -19.67
C LEU A 168 -6.58 9.82 -18.59
N PHE A 169 -6.97 8.56 -18.34
CA PHE A 169 -6.27 7.67 -17.42
C PHE A 169 -5.55 6.56 -18.19
N ASP A 170 -4.26 6.79 -18.47
CA ASP A 170 -3.41 5.77 -19.11
C ASP A 170 -2.97 4.73 -18.06
N THR A 171 -3.55 3.54 -18.15
CA THR A 171 -3.32 2.44 -17.21
C THR A 171 -3.49 1.10 -17.91
N ASN A 172 -2.94 0.05 -17.30
CA ASN A 172 -3.16 -1.33 -17.70
C ASN A 172 -3.71 -2.17 -16.54
N LYS A 173 -3.98 -3.46 -16.81
CA LYS A 173 -4.55 -4.39 -15.82
C LYS A 173 -3.71 -4.45 -14.52
N THR A 174 -2.39 -4.58 -14.65
CA THR A 174 -1.47 -4.69 -13.50
C THR A 174 -1.43 -3.39 -12.69
N GLN A 175 -1.39 -2.25 -13.37
CA GLN A 175 -1.38 -0.94 -12.72
C GLN A 175 -2.70 -0.65 -11.98
N THR A 176 -3.82 -1.00 -12.58
CA THR A 176 -5.13 -0.88 -11.94
C THR A 176 -5.28 -1.83 -10.76
N GLN A 177 -4.75 -3.04 -10.85
CA GLN A 177 -4.68 -3.95 -9.71
C GLN A 177 -3.88 -3.34 -8.55
N CYS A 178 -2.69 -2.80 -8.80
CA CYS A 178 -1.85 -2.18 -7.77
C CYS A 178 -2.52 -0.95 -7.14
N LEU A 179 -3.26 -0.17 -7.93
CA LEU A 179 -4.09 0.94 -7.43
C LEU A 179 -5.19 0.42 -6.48
N LEU A 180 -5.91 -0.63 -6.87
CA LEU A 180 -6.97 -1.20 -6.05
C LEU A 180 -6.42 -1.88 -4.78
N GLN A 181 -5.25 -2.53 -4.86
CA GLN A 181 -4.51 -3.02 -3.68
C GLN A 181 -4.14 -1.89 -2.74
N THR A 182 -3.70 -0.74 -3.27
CA THR A 182 -3.44 0.47 -2.48
C THR A 182 -4.68 0.91 -1.72
N LEU A 183 -5.86 0.95 -2.36
CA LEU A 183 -7.11 1.25 -1.68
C LEU A 183 -7.46 0.20 -0.62
N GLY A 184 -7.13 -1.06 -0.85
CA GLY A 184 -7.22 -2.14 0.14
C GLY A 184 -6.34 -1.88 1.36
N PHE A 185 -5.05 -1.59 1.18
CA PHE A 185 -4.13 -1.26 2.27
C PHE A 185 -4.57 -0.01 3.05
N CYS A 186 -5.13 0.97 2.36
CA CYS A 186 -5.74 2.16 2.96
C CYS A 186 -7.01 1.87 3.78
N GLY A 187 -7.56 0.64 3.72
CA GLY A 187 -8.79 0.25 4.39
C GLY A 187 -10.07 0.67 3.69
N ILE A 188 -9.98 1.22 2.48
CA ILE A 188 -11.12 1.65 1.69
C ILE A 188 -11.83 0.43 1.07
N LEU A 189 -11.04 -0.54 0.59
CA LEU A 189 -11.52 -1.81 0.02
C LEU A 189 -11.18 -2.98 0.95
N GLU A 190 -12.02 -3.23 1.93
CA GLU A 190 -11.89 -4.31 2.90
C GLU A 190 -13.24 -4.99 3.15
N THR A 191 -13.26 -6.12 3.85
CA THR A 191 -14.50 -6.78 4.26
C THR A 191 -14.68 -6.70 5.78
N ALA A 192 -15.82 -7.14 6.31
CA ALA A 192 -16.00 -7.24 7.74
C ALA A 192 -15.02 -8.24 8.39
N GLN A 193 -14.71 -9.34 7.70
CA GLN A 193 -13.84 -10.43 8.19
C GLN A 193 -12.37 -10.24 7.85
N HIS A 194 -12.07 -9.50 6.77
CA HIS A 194 -10.70 -9.28 6.29
C HIS A 194 -10.42 -7.78 6.33
N LYS A 195 -9.97 -7.31 7.50
CA LYS A 195 -9.63 -5.91 7.81
C LYS A 195 -8.23 -5.55 7.35
N SER A 196 -8.05 -4.33 6.87
CA SER A 196 -6.76 -3.88 6.35
C SER A 196 -5.79 -3.40 7.45
N PRO A 197 -4.52 -3.16 7.09
CA PRO A 197 -3.55 -2.44 7.94
C PRO A 197 -3.98 -1.03 8.37
N PHE A 198 -5.13 -0.51 7.92
CA PHE A 198 -5.66 0.76 8.36
C PHE A 198 -5.99 0.77 9.86
N HIS A 199 -6.53 -0.33 10.39
CA HIS A 199 -7.03 -0.39 11.76
C HIS A 199 -5.95 -0.78 12.76
N GLU A 200 -5.20 -1.83 12.43
CA GLU A 200 -4.17 -2.41 13.29
C GLU A 200 -3.13 -3.14 12.43
N TYR A 201 -2.09 -3.65 13.09
CA TYR A 201 -1.06 -4.42 12.40
C TYR A 201 -1.65 -5.71 11.81
N VAL A 202 -1.47 -5.90 10.50
CA VAL A 202 -1.72 -7.16 9.82
C VAL A 202 -0.40 -7.68 9.27
N ASN A 203 -0.03 -8.92 9.64
CA ASN A 203 1.10 -9.59 9.02
C ASN A 203 0.72 -10.03 7.60
N LEU A 204 0.95 -9.15 6.62
CA LEU A 204 0.61 -9.37 5.22
C LEU A 204 1.31 -10.58 4.61
N GLY A 205 2.49 -10.96 5.10
CA GLY A 205 3.20 -12.17 4.65
C GLY A 205 2.52 -13.48 5.07
N LEU A 206 1.66 -13.43 6.09
CA LEU A 206 0.86 -14.57 6.57
C LEU A 206 -0.65 -14.37 6.37
N ALA A 207 -1.06 -13.26 5.76
CA ALA A 207 -2.46 -12.98 5.53
C ALA A 207 -3.08 -14.04 4.61
N PRO A 208 -4.34 -14.44 4.86
CA PRO A 208 -4.98 -15.47 4.05
C PRO A 208 -5.13 -14.98 2.60
N LYS A 209 -5.19 -15.93 1.66
CA LYS A 209 -5.54 -15.69 0.26
C LYS A 209 -6.91 -16.28 -0.02
N LYS A 210 -7.70 -15.65 -0.91
CA LYS A 210 -9.03 -16.15 -1.27
C LYS A 210 -8.97 -17.50 -1.96
N SER A 211 -7.89 -17.72 -2.72
CA SER A 211 -7.56 -19.01 -3.32
C SER A 211 -6.05 -19.15 -3.48
N HIS A 212 -5.56 -20.40 -3.58
CA HIS A 212 -4.14 -20.69 -3.81
C HIS A 212 -3.56 -19.98 -5.05
N ASN A 213 -4.37 -19.78 -6.09
CA ASN A 213 -3.95 -19.19 -7.36
C ASN A 213 -4.24 -17.69 -7.46
N SER A 214 -4.62 -17.04 -6.35
CA SER A 214 -4.91 -15.62 -6.38
C SER A 214 -3.62 -14.81 -6.49
N ASP A 215 -3.60 -13.91 -7.46
CA ASP A 215 -2.54 -12.93 -7.71
C ASP A 215 -2.82 -11.58 -7.05
N TRP A 216 -3.88 -11.44 -6.25
CA TRP A 216 -4.26 -10.21 -5.55
C TRP A 216 -3.87 -10.26 -4.08
N GLU A 217 -3.42 -9.12 -3.56
CA GLU A 217 -3.01 -9.00 -2.16
C GLU A 217 -4.22 -8.84 -1.21
N TYR A 218 -4.00 -9.28 0.03
CA TYR A 218 -4.90 -9.01 1.13
C TYR A 218 -4.97 -7.49 1.44
N PRO A 219 -6.13 -6.92 1.80
CA PRO A 219 -7.44 -7.58 1.96
C PRO A 219 -8.29 -7.57 0.67
N VAL A 220 -7.88 -6.82 -0.35
CA VAL A 220 -8.70 -6.54 -1.53
C VAL A 220 -9.05 -7.81 -2.31
N ASP A 221 -8.25 -8.87 -2.20
CA ASP A 221 -8.55 -10.18 -2.78
C ASP A 221 -9.93 -10.73 -2.37
N PHE A 222 -10.37 -10.43 -1.15
CA PHE A 222 -11.65 -10.88 -0.61
C PHE A 222 -12.82 -9.98 -0.97
N TRP A 223 -12.55 -8.72 -1.32
CA TRP A 223 -13.56 -7.70 -1.53
C TRP A 223 -14.48 -8.00 -2.71
N THR A 224 -15.75 -7.68 -2.55
CA THR A 224 -16.79 -7.74 -3.57
C THR A 224 -17.60 -6.44 -3.59
N PRO A 225 -18.34 -6.13 -4.67
CA PRO A 225 -19.18 -4.92 -4.71
C PRO A 225 -20.17 -4.80 -3.55
N SER A 226 -20.62 -5.94 -2.99
CA SER A 226 -21.57 -5.96 -1.88
C SER A 226 -20.96 -5.47 -0.56
N ASP A 227 -19.63 -5.49 -0.43
CA ASP A 227 -18.93 -4.98 0.75
C ASP A 227 -18.92 -3.44 0.78
N GLY A 228 -19.08 -2.79 -0.38
CA GLY A 228 -19.02 -1.34 -0.51
C GLY A 228 -17.64 -0.76 -0.16
N ILE A 229 -17.56 0.56 0.02
CA ILE A 229 -16.34 1.23 0.47
C ILE A 229 -16.43 1.59 1.94
N ASN A 230 -15.31 1.51 2.66
CA ASN A 230 -15.21 2.02 4.02
C ASN A 230 -15.10 3.56 4.00
N ARG A 231 -16.20 4.23 4.33
CA ARG A 231 -16.33 5.70 4.34
C ARG A 231 -15.42 6.38 5.37
N GLU A 232 -15.19 5.75 6.52
CA GLU A 232 -14.32 6.30 7.57
C GLU A 232 -12.86 6.32 7.10
N ALA A 233 -12.38 5.19 6.56
CA ALA A 233 -11.05 5.11 5.98
C ALA A 233 -10.88 6.08 4.82
N PHE A 234 -11.90 6.18 3.95
CA PHE A 234 -11.88 7.11 2.83
C PHE A 234 -11.77 8.57 3.30
N LYS A 235 -12.58 8.98 4.29
CA LYS A 235 -12.50 10.32 4.90
C LYS A 235 -11.15 10.58 5.56
N PHE A 236 -10.57 9.58 6.22
CA PHE A 236 -9.25 9.73 6.83
C PHE A 236 -8.18 10.13 5.79
N TRP A 237 -8.19 9.49 4.61
CA TRP A 237 -7.18 9.75 3.58
C TRP A 237 -7.50 10.98 2.73
N PHE A 238 -8.75 11.13 2.31
CA PHE A 238 -9.14 12.09 1.28
C PHE A 238 -10.03 13.23 1.79
N GLY A 239 -10.32 13.30 3.09
CA GLY A 239 -11.25 14.29 3.69
C GLY A 239 -10.89 15.76 3.51
N ASN A 240 -9.68 16.09 3.04
CA ASN A 240 -9.25 17.45 2.75
C ASN A 240 -9.57 17.89 1.30
N TYR A 241 -10.13 17.00 0.48
CA TYR A 241 -10.46 17.25 -0.92
C TYR A 241 -11.98 17.27 -1.11
N ILE A 242 -12.57 18.46 -1.04
CA ILE A 242 -14.03 18.69 -1.13
C ILE A 242 -14.69 18.06 -2.37
N GLN A 243 -13.92 17.84 -3.43
CA GLN A 243 -14.38 17.18 -4.66
C GLN A 243 -14.83 15.71 -4.45
N PHE A 244 -14.55 15.14 -3.27
CA PHE A 244 -14.80 13.74 -2.95
C PHE A 244 -15.81 13.54 -1.80
N ASP A 245 -16.42 14.61 -1.26
CA ASP A 245 -17.31 14.57 -0.08
C ASP A 245 -18.38 13.48 -0.15
N LYS A 246 -19.00 13.28 -1.33
CA LYS A 246 -20.03 12.27 -1.59
C LYS A 246 -19.67 10.82 -1.20
N PHE A 247 -18.37 10.51 -1.07
CA PHE A 247 -17.89 9.18 -0.72
C PHE A 247 -17.73 8.96 0.79
N TRP A 248 -17.91 9.99 1.62
CA TRP A 248 -17.86 9.86 3.08
C TRP A 248 -18.95 10.60 3.85
N GLU A 249 -19.80 11.34 3.17
CA GLU A 249 -21.16 11.63 3.65
C GLU A 249 -21.94 10.34 3.89
#